data_AF-S9QZ47-F1
#
_entry.id   AF-S9QZ47-F1
#
_cell.length_a   1.000
_cell.length_b   1.000
_cell.length_c   1.000
_cell.angle_alpha   90.00
_cell.angle_beta   90.00
_cell.angle_gamma   90.00
#
_symmetry.space_group_name_H-M   'P 1'
#
loop_
_entity.id
_entity.type
_entity.pdbx_description
1 polymer ?
#
loop_
_entity_poly.entity_id
_entity_poly.type
_entity_poly.pdbx_seq_one_letter_code
_entity_poly.pdbx_strand_id
1 'polypeptide(L)' 'MRRGLFVWRPDRRHLELTIEARARPLFGEVAQSRLNALARAMSATAEVRFGE' A
#
# COMPACT_ATOMS: atom_id res chain seq x y z
N MET A 1 -9.48 -10.91 -11.32
CA MET A 1 -8.38 -9.94 -11.52
C MET A 1 -8.05 -9.26 -10.20
N ARG A 2 -6.80 -9.34 -9.73
CA ARG A 2 -6.38 -8.77 -8.45
C ARG A 2 -5.79 -7.37 -8.71
N ARG A 3 -6.56 -6.31 -8.41
CA ARG A 3 -6.22 -4.91 -8.74
C ARG A 3 -5.13 -4.29 -7.87
N GLY A 4 -4.73 -5.01 -6.83
CA GLY A 4 -3.62 -4.69 -5.95
C GLY A 4 -3.39 -5.79 -4.91
N LEU A 5 -2.23 -5.77 -4.26
CA LEU A 5 -1.81 -6.73 -3.25
C LEU A 5 -1.23 -6.00 -2.04
N PHE A 6 -1.73 -6.33 -0.86
CA PHE A 6 -1.11 -5.96 0.41
C PHE A 6 -0.21 -7.08 0.90
N VAL A 7 1.03 -6.73 1.26
CA VAL A 7 1.99 -7.63 1.89
C VAL A 7 2.43 -7.02 3.21
N TRP A 8 2.17 -7.72 4.30
CA TRP A 8 2.63 -7.35 5.63
C TRP A 8 3.90 -8.13 5.99
N ARG A 9 4.95 -7.39 6.38
CA ARG A 9 6.24 -7.93 6.84
C ARG A 9 6.42 -7.59 8.33
N PRO A 10 5.99 -8.48 9.25
CA PRO A 10 6.01 -8.20 10.68
C PRO A 10 7.42 -8.03 11.25
N ASP A 11 8.40 -8.74 10.69
CA ASP A 11 9.81 -8.69 11.06
C ASP A 11 10.40 -7.27 10.94
N ARG A 12 9.95 -6.50 9.94
CA ARG A 12 10.41 -5.11 9.70
C ARG A 12 9.38 -4.05 10.03
N ARG A 13 8.19 -4.46 10.51
CA ARG A 13 7.00 -3.62 10.62
C ARG A 13 6.77 -2.80 9.35
N HIS A 14 6.68 -3.49 8.22
CA HIS A 14 6.59 -2.87 6.91
C HIS A 14 5.38 -3.38 6.12
N LEU A 15 4.57 -2.46 5.62
CA LEU A 15 3.38 -2.73 4.82
C LEU A 15 3.60 -2.31 3.37
N GLU A 16 3.61 -3.26 2.45
CA GLU A 16 3.76 -3.00 1.02
C GLU A 16 2.38 -3.07 0.35
N LEU A 17 2.06 -2.06 -0.46
CA LEU A 17 0.92 -2.05 -1.36
C LEU A 17 1.40 -2.06 -2.81
N THR A 18 1.21 -3.17 -3.50
CA THR A 18 1.46 -3.24 -4.95
C THR A 18 0.17 -2.95 -5.71
N ILE A 19 0.21 -2.04 -6.67
CA ILE A 19 -0.91 -1.62 -7.51
C ILE A 19 -0.52 -1.86 -8.96
N GLU A 20 -1.35 -2.58 -9.72
CA GLU A 20 -1.09 -2.78 -11.16
C GLU A 20 -1.13 -1.44 -11.90
N ALA A 21 -0.34 -1.28 -12.97
CA ALA A 21 -0.27 -0.02 -13.74
C ALA A 21 -1.66 0.55 -14.12
N ARG A 22 -2.57 -0.31 -14.59
CA ARG A 22 -3.95 0.08 -14.96
C ARG A 22 -4.78 0.64 -13.79
N ALA A 23 -4.43 0.29 -12.56
CA ALA A 23 -5.12 0.71 -11.35
C ALA A 23 -4.43 1.90 -10.67
N ARG A 24 -3.27 2.36 -11.16
CA ARG A 24 -2.57 3.54 -10.66
C ARG A 24 -3.45 4.79 -10.56
N PRO A 25 -4.33 5.11 -11.54
CA PRO A 25 -5.23 6.27 -11.42
C PRO A 25 -6.24 6.18 -10.27
N LEU A 26 -6.49 4.98 -9.74
CA LEU A 26 -7.39 4.78 -8.60
C LEU A 26 -6.70 5.09 -7.26
N PHE A 27 -5.37 5.19 -7.25
CA PHE A 27 -4.58 5.52 -6.06
C PHE A 27 -4.32 7.02 -5.99
N GLY A 28 -5.30 7.75 -5.44
CA GLY A 28 -5.20 9.18 -5.17
C GLY A 28 -4.81 9.52 -3.73
N GLU A 29 -4.86 10.80 -3.38
CA GLU A 29 -4.49 11.32 -2.05
C GLU A 29 -5.25 10.64 -0.90
N VAL A 30 -6.54 10.37 -1.09
CA VAL A 30 -7.37 9.69 -0.07
C VAL A 30 -6.88 8.28 0.19
N ALA A 31 -6.50 7.55 -0.86
CA ALA A 31 -5.96 6.19 -0.73
C ALA A 31 -4.61 6.21 0.00
N GLN A 32 -3.73 7.16 -0.34
CA GLN A 32 -2.46 7.37 0.35
C GLN A 32 -2.65 7.72 1.83
N SER A 33 -3.60 8.61 2.14
CA SER A 33 -3.91 9.01 3.52
C SER A 33 -4.39 7.83 4.36
N ARG A 34 -5.27 6.98 3.79
CA ARG A 34 -5.75 5.75 4.44
C ARG A 34 -4.63 4.73 4.66
N LEU A 35 -3.75 4.55 3.68
CA LEU A 35 -2.58 3.67 3.81
C LEU A 35 -1.66 4.14 4.95
N ASN A 36 -1.37 5.43 5.01
CA ASN A 36 -0.53 6.01 6.05
C ASN A 36 -1.18 5.92 7.44
N ALA A 37 -2.50 6.12 7.52
CA ALA A 37 -3.24 5.93 8.77
C ALA A 37 -3.15 4.47 9.27
N LEU A 38 -3.31 3.49 8.38
CA LEU A 38 -3.17 2.08 8.70
C LEU A 38 -1.75 1.74 9.19
N ALA A 39 -0.73 2.20 8.47
CA ALA A 39 0.67 1.97 8.87
C ALA A 39 0.95 2.54 10.27
N ARG A 40 0.49 3.76 10.56
CA ARG A 40 0.61 4.37 11.90
C ARG A 40 -0.09 3.56 12.98
N ALA A 41 -1.32 3.11 12.74
CA ALA A 41 -2.04 2.27 13.69
C ALA A 41 -1.31 0.96 14.01
N MET A 42 -0.57 0.42 13.03
CA MET A 42 0.27 -0.76 13.18
C MET A 42 1.67 -0.47 13.74
N SER A 43 2.00 0.80 14.04
CA SER A 43 3.36 1.25 14.37
C SER A 43 4.40 0.78 13.33
N ALA A 44 4.01 0.88 12.06
CA ALA A 44 4.71 0.39 10.89
C ALA A 44 5.00 1.51 9.89
N THR A 45 5.85 1.20 8.92
CA THR A 45 6.04 2.01 7.71
C THR A 45 5.26 1.41 6.54
N ALA A 46 4.89 2.22 5.55
CA ALA A 46 4.25 1.73 4.33
C ALA A 46 5.01 2.15 3.07
N GLU A 47 5.01 1.27 2.07
CA GLU A 47 5.55 1.50 0.73
C GLU A 47 4.48 1.20 -0.31
N VAL A 48 4.41 2.03 -1.36
CA VAL A 48 3.55 1.79 -2.52
C VAL A 48 4.43 1.45 -3.72
N ARG A 49 4.12 0.34 -4.38
CA ARG A 49 4.77 -0.09 -5.63
C ARG A 49 3.75 -0.13 -6.75
N PHE A 50 4.14 0.39 -7.90
CA PHE A 50 3.36 0.27 -9.12
C PHE A 50 3.96 -0.85 -9.96
N GLY A 51 3.20 -1.92 -10.19
CA GLY A 51 3.60 -3.00 -11.10
C GLY A 51 3.57 -2.52 -12.55
N GLU A 52 4.37 -3.16 -13.39
CA GLU A 52 4.38 -2.94 -14.86
C GLU A 52 3.01 -3.22 -15.50
#